data_AF-A0A534R665-F1
#
_entry.id   AF-A0A534R665-F1
#
_cell.length_a   1.000
_cell.length_b   1.000
_cell.length_c   1.000
_cell.angle_alpha   90.00
_cell.angle_beta   90.00
_cell.angle_gamma   90.00
#
_symmetry.space_group_name_H-M   'P 1'
#
loop_
_entity.id
_entity.type
_entity.pdbx_description
1 polymer ?
#
loop_
_entity_poly.entity_id
_entity_poly.type
_entity_poly.pdbx_seq_one_letter_code
_entity_poly.pdbx_strand_id
1 'polypeptide(L)'
;DGRTTPHAILLVGVVFNALAAAALMLVNTLSSYLQAQGVLFWIMGSLSTQSYTLVAAAAAYAVAGLAWLLRHALDLNLLAAGEEGALQLGVDVERARRAVFVAASLLVGAAVSMSGMIGFVGLIVPHLLRLLLGPDHRLLLPASFLGGGAFLIWADTLARTMLGPAELPVGVVTALTGGPFFLYLLHRDLRRALG
;
A
#
# COMPACT_ATOMS: atom_id res chain seq x y z
N ASP A 1 20.72 21.88 7.78
CA ASP A 1 19.94 21.72 6.53
C ASP A 1 19.11 20.44 6.55
N GLY A 2 17.90 20.50 7.11
CA GLY A 2 17.02 19.33 7.34
C GLY A 2 16.20 18.92 6.12
N ARG A 3 16.80 18.89 4.91
CA ARG A 3 16.11 18.45 3.70
C ARG A 3 16.08 16.92 3.67
N THR A 4 14.90 16.34 3.76
CA THR A 4 14.70 14.90 3.54
C THR A 4 14.95 14.58 2.07
N THR A 5 16.14 14.09 1.73
CA THR A 5 16.41 13.64 0.35
C THR A 5 15.64 12.34 0.11
N PRO A 6 14.86 12.23 -0.99
CA PRO A 6 14.09 11.01 -1.29
C PRO A 6 14.96 9.75 -1.28
N HIS A 7 16.20 9.85 -1.77
CA HIS A 7 17.16 8.75 -1.76
C HIS A 7 17.52 8.25 -0.35
N ALA A 8 17.69 9.16 0.62
CA ALA A 8 18.00 8.76 2.00
C ALA A 8 16.83 8.01 2.64
N ILE A 9 15.59 8.47 2.42
CA ILE A 9 14.39 7.80 2.92
C ILE A 9 14.26 6.39 2.32
N LEU A 10 14.51 6.25 1.01
CA LEU A 10 14.49 4.95 0.35
C LEU A 10 15.55 4.00 0.91
N LEU A 11 16.78 4.48 1.10
CA LEU A 11 17.87 3.66 1.66
C LEU A 11 17.57 3.22 3.09
N VAL A 12 17.08 4.13 3.94
CA VAL A 12 16.65 3.80 5.31
C VAL A 12 15.55 2.75 5.29
N GLY A 13 14.56 2.88 4.40
CA GLY A 13 13.50 1.89 4.23
C GLY A 13 14.03 0.50 3.86
N VAL A 14 14.96 0.42 2.91
CA VAL A 14 15.56 -0.86 2.48
C VAL A 14 16.35 -1.52 3.62
N VAL A 15 17.16 -0.74 4.34
CA VAL A 15 17.95 -1.24 5.49
C VAL A 15 17.02 -1.71 6.62
N PHE A 16 15.99 -0.93 6.94
CA PHE A 16 15.03 -1.31 7.99
C PHE A 16 14.24 -2.57 7.60
N ASN A 17 13.85 -2.70 6.34
CA ASN A 17 13.18 -3.90 5.83
C ASN A 17 14.07 -5.15 5.98
N ALA A 18 15.36 -5.04 5.65
CA ALA A 18 16.32 -6.14 5.82
C ALA A 18 16.49 -6.53 7.30
N LEU A 19 16.55 -5.56 8.20
CA LEU A 19 16.63 -5.79 9.64
C LEU A 19 15.36 -6.48 10.18
N ALA A 20 14.18 -6.00 9.77
CA ALA A 20 12.90 -6.60 10.16
C ALA A 20 12.76 -8.04 9.63
N ALA A 21 13.20 -8.30 8.39
CA ALA A 21 13.22 -9.65 7.82
C ALA A 21 14.15 -10.59 8.60
N ALA A 22 15.35 -10.12 8.97
CA ALA A 22 16.28 -10.89 9.79
C ALA A 22 15.69 -11.21 11.18
N ALA A 23 15.02 -10.25 11.82
CA ALA A 23 14.33 -10.46 13.09
C ALA A 23 13.19 -11.49 12.97
N LEU A 24 12.40 -11.40 11.90
CA LEU A 24 11.34 -12.36 11.60
C LEU A 24 11.91 -13.78 11.40
N MET A 25 13.02 -13.92 10.66
CA MET A 25 13.70 -15.19 10.46
C MET A 25 14.24 -15.78 11.76
N LEU A 26 14.79 -14.95 12.66
CA LEU A 26 15.25 -15.37 13.97
C LEU A 26 14.08 -15.93 14.80
N VAL A 27 12.97 -15.19 14.89
CA VAL A 27 11.76 -15.64 15.59
C VAL A 27 11.23 -16.95 15.00
N ASN A 28 11.18 -17.04 13.68
CA ASN A 28 10.70 -18.23 12.98
C ASN A 28 11.59 -19.47 13.25
N THR A 29 12.91 -19.27 13.34
CA THR A 29 13.88 -20.35 13.63
C THR A 29 13.76 -20.86 15.07
N LEU A 30 13.38 -19.99 16.01
CA LEU A 30 13.16 -20.35 17.42
C LEU A 30 11.74 -20.89 17.69
N SER A 31 10.84 -20.84 16.70
CA SER A 31 9.45 -21.24 16.84
C SER A 31 9.26 -22.74 16.59
N SER A 32 8.22 -23.32 17.21
CA SER A 32 7.80 -24.69 16.89
C SER A 32 7.29 -24.81 15.45
N TYR A 33 7.26 -26.03 14.89
CA TYR A 33 6.81 -26.28 13.51
C TYR A 33 5.42 -25.65 13.20
N LEU A 34 4.45 -25.82 14.09
CA LEU A 34 3.10 -25.26 13.91
C LEU A 34 3.09 -23.73 13.95
N GLN A 35 3.88 -23.12 14.83
CA GLN A 35 4.00 -21.66 14.91
C GLN A 35 4.68 -21.08 13.67
N ALA A 36 5.76 -21.73 13.19
CA ALA A 36 6.45 -21.32 11.98
C ALA A 36 5.53 -21.38 10.76
N GLN A 37 4.72 -22.43 10.63
CA GLN A 37 3.71 -22.51 9.58
C GLN A 37 2.67 -21.38 9.69
N GLY A 38 2.23 -21.05 10.92
CA GLY A 38 1.34 -19.91 11.18
C GLY A 38 1.94 -18.57 10.74
N VAL A 39 3.22 -18.33 11.02
CA VAL A 39 3.95 -17.13 10.57
C VAL A 39 3.96 -17.04 9.05
N LEU A 40 4.23 -18.15 8.35
CA LEU A 40 4.20 -18.20 6.88
C LEU A 40 2.80 -17.90 6.32
N PHE A 41 1.74 -18.44 6.94
CA PHE A 41 0.38 -18.12 6.53
C PHE A 41 0.00 -16.66 6.74
N TRP A 42 0.42 -16.06 7.86
CA TRP A 42 0.18 -14.64 8.13
C TRP A 42 0.92 -13.74 7.12
N ILE A 43 2.16 -14.10 6.78
CA ILE A 43 2.98 -13.42 5.76
C ILE A 43 2.28 -13.42 4.39
N MET A 44 1.58 -14.50 4.02
CA MET A 44 0.91 -14.60 2.72
C MET A 44 -0.34 -13.70 2.59
N GLY A 45 -0.87 -13.20 3.71
CA GLY A 45 -2.01 -12.28 3.73
C GLY A 45 -3.37 -12.94 3.46
N SER A 46 -4.31 -12.77 4.37
CA SER A 46 -5.66 -13.33 4.29
C SER A 46 -6.71 -12.39 4.90
N LEU A 47 -7.93 -12.42 4.37
CA LEU A 47 -9.08 -11.67 4.89
C LEU A 47 -10.02 -12.54 5.74
N SER A 48 -9.47 -13.55 6.42
CA SER A 48 -10.26 -14.34 7.36
C SER A 48 -10.73 -13.47 8.53
N THR A 49 -12.06 -13.28 8.62
CA THR A 49 -12.66 -12.40 9.63
C THR A 49 -12.63 -13.06 11.00
N GLN A 50 -11.92 -12.45 11.96
CA GLN A 50 -11.99 -12.88 13.37
C GLN A 50 -13.14 -12.22 14.16
N SER A 51 -13.54 -10.98 13.82
CA SER A 51 -14.62 -10.25 14.51
C SER A 51 -15.17 -9.09 13.68
N TYR A 52 -16.49 -8.98 13.57
CA TYR A 52 -17.16 -7.83 12.93
C TYR A 52 -16.89 -6.50 13.65
N THR A 53 -16.66 -6.53 14.96
CA THR A 53 -16.33 -5.34 15.74
C THR A 53 -14.95 -4.78 15.34
N LEU A 54 -13.97 -5.66 15.11
CA LEU A 54 -12.65 -5.27 14.60
C LEU A 54 -12.75 -4.68 13.18
N VAL A 55 -13.57 -5.28 12.32
CA VAL A 55 -13.82 -4.77 10.97
C VAL A 55 -14.43 -3.37 11.01
N ALA A 56 -15.44 -3.14 11.85
CA ALA A 56 -16.06 -1.83 12.01
C ALA A 56 -15.06 -0.78 12.55
N ALA A 57 -14.23 -1.15 13.53
CA ALA A 57 -13.19 -0.28 14.06
C ALA A 57 -12.14 0.07 13.01
N ALA A 58 -11.69 -0.91 12.22
CA ALA A 58 -10.74 -0.69 11.13
C ALA A 58 -11.33 0.16 10.00
N ALA A 59 -12.61 -0.01 9.67
CA ALA A 59 -13.30 0.84 8.70
C ALA A 59 -13.38 2.30 9.18
N ALA A 60 -13.76 2.53 10.44
CA ALA A 60 -13.79 3.86 11.02
C ALA A 60 -12.38 4.51 11.02
N TYR A 61 -11.36 3.73 11.38
CA TYR A 61 -9.96 4.17 11.35
C TYR A 61 -9.49 4.53 9.92
N ALA A 62 -9.83 3.70 8.94
CA ALA A 62 -9.49 3.91 7.54
C ALA A 62 -10.18 5.16 6.97
N VAL A 63 -11.45 5.40 7.31
CA VAL A 63 -12.20 6.60 6.92
C VAL A 63 -11.60 7.86 7.56
N ALA A 64 -11.21 7.79 8.84
CA ALA A 64 -10.55 8.90 9.52
C ALA A 64 -9.21 9.26 8.86
N GLY A 65 -8.41 8.25 8.50
CA GLY A 65 -7.16 8.46 7.78
C GLY A 65 -7.37 9.00 6.35
N LEU A 66 -8.41 8.53 5.64
CA LEU A 66 -8.79 9.11 4.34
C LEU A 66 -9.17 10.59 4.48
N ALA A 67 -9.99 10.94 5.47
CA ALA A 67 -10.37 12.32 5.74
C ALA A 67 -9.15 13.20 6.12
N TRP A 68 -8.17 12.63 6.83
CA TRP A 68 -6.89 13.30 7.08
C TRP A 68 -6.12 13.54 5.78
N LEU A 69 -5.95 12.53 4.92
CA LEU A 69 -5.24 12.66 3.64
C LEU A 69 -5.94 13.64 2.68
N LEU A 70 -7.26 13.67 2.69
CA LEU A 70 -8.05 14.61 1.87
C LEU A 70 -7.79 16.08 2.20
N ARG A 71 -7.46 16.39 3.47
CA ARG A 71 -7.07 17.75 3.86
C ARG A 71 -5.78 18.22 3.18
N HIS A 72 -4.92 17.28 2.78
CA HIS A 72 -3.66 17.55 2.08
C HIS A 72 -3.74 17.28 0.56
N ALA A 73 -4.94 17.00 0.02
CA ALA A 73 -5.08 16.67 -1.41
C ALA A 73 -4.62 17.82 -2.34
N LEU A 74 -4.88 19.07 -1.95
CA LEU A 74 -4.41 20.22 -2.72
C LEU A 74 -2.89 20.36 -2.65
N ASP A 75 -2.31 20.25 -1.46
CA ASP A 75 -0.85 20.28 -1.27
C ASP A 75 -0.17 19.20 -2.13
N LEU A 76 -0.74 18.00 -2.17
CA LEU A 76 -0.25 16.88 -3.00
C LEU A 76 -0.33 17.20 -4.50
N ASN A 77 -1.38 17.87 -4.97
CA ASN A 77 -1.48 18.32 -6.36
C ASN A 77 -0.41 19.36 -6.71
N LEU A 78 -0.16 20.32 -5.82
CA LEU A 78 0.86 21.35 -6.02
C LEU A 78 2.26 20.75 -6.00
N LEU A 79 2.52 19.82 -5.08
CA LEU A 79 3.77 19.06 -5.02
C LEU A 79 4.01 18.23 -6.28
N ALA A 80 2.96 17.64 -6.86
CA ALA A 80 3.06 16.88 -8.10
C ALA A 80 3.38 17.76 -9.31
N ALA A 81 3.02 19.04 -9.29
CA ALA A 81 3.38 20.02 -10.33
C ALA A 81 4.82 20.54 -10.20
N GLY A 82 5.40 20.50 -8.99
CA GLY A 82 6.80 20.82 -8.73
C GLY A 82 7.02 21.39 -7.33
N GLU A 83 8.16 21.05 -6.70
CA GLU A 83 8.49 21.49 -5.33
C GLU A 83 8.64 23.01 -5.23
N GLU A 84 9.34 23.64 -6.20
CA GLU A 84 9.56 25.09 -6.21
C GLU A 84 8.26 25.88 -6.40
N GLY A 85 7.39 25.42 -7.30
CA GLY A 85 6.08 26.04 -7.53
C GLY A 85 5.16 25.91 -6.32
N ALA A 86 5.17 24.76 -5.64
CA ALA A 86 4.40 24.57 -4.41
C ALA A 86 4.85 25.50 -3.28
N LEU A 87 6.18 25.69 -3.11
CA LEU A 87 6.73 26.62 -2.13
C LEU A 87 6.30 28.07 -2.41
N GLN A 88 6.33 28.49 -3.68
CA GLN A 88 5.90 29.84 -4.09
C GLN A 88 4.40 30.08 -3.84
N LEU A 89 3.58 29.03 -3.91
CA LEU A 89 2.15 29.06 -3.62
C LEU A 89 1.83 28.93 -2.11
N GLY A 90 2.85 28.92 -1.25
CA GLY A 90 2.70 28.93 0.21
C GLY A 90 2.55 27.54 0.83
N VAL A 91 2.77 26.46 0.09
CA VAL A 91 2.73 25.10 0.63
C VAL A 91 3.96 24.86 1.49
N ASP A 92 3.74 24.45 2.74
CA ASP A 92 4.81 23.93 3.59
C ASP A 92 5.10 22.46 3.19
N VAL A 93 5.99 22.31 2.19
CA VAL A 93 6.34 21.02 1.58
C VAL A 93 6.75 19.97 2.60
N GLU A 94 7.59 20.34 3.56
CA GLU A 94 8.13 19.40 4.54
C GLU A 94 7.06 18.97 5.53
N ARG A 95 6.17 19.88 5.97
CA ARG A 95 5.03 19.52 6.82
C ARG A 95 4.03 18.64 6.07
N ALA A 96 3.68 18.97 4.83
CA ALA A 96 2.77 18.16 4.02
C ALA A 96 3.33 16.75 3.80
N ARG A 97 4.62 16.63 3.44
CA ARG A 97 5.32 15.35 3.25
C ARG A 97 5.28 14.50 4.53
N ARG A 98 5.62 15.09 5.68
CA ARG A 98 5.58 14.39 6.98
C ARG A 98 4.17 13.96 7.36
N ALA A 99 3.17 14.82 7.19
CA ALA A 99 1.78 14.52 7.52
C ALA A 99 1.24 13.35 6.70
N VAL A 100 1.51 13.35 5.39
CA VAL A 100 1.10 12.27 4.49
C VAL A 100 1.87 10.98 4.79
N PHE A 101 3.18 11.08 5.04
CA PHE A 101 4.00 9.92 5.41
C PHE A 101 3.48 9.23 6.67
N VAL A 102 3.25 9.99 7.75
CA VAL A 102 2.73 9.45 9.02
C VAL A 102 1.35 8.83 8.82
N ALA A 103 0.43 9.51 8.13
CA ALA A 103 -0.91 8.99 7.87
C ALA A 103 -0.87 7.70 7.04
N ALA A 104 -0.06 7.64 6.00
CA ALA A 104 0.11 6.44 5.17
C ALA A 104 0.72 5.28 5.97
N SER A 105 1.77 5.53 6.78
CA SER A 105 2.38 4.51 7.64
C SER A 105 1.38 3.93 8.65
N LEU A 106 0.56 4.79 9.26
CA LEU A 106 -0.47 4.39 10.21
C LEU A 106 -1.58 3.56 9.55
N LEU A 107 -2.08 3.99 8.39
CA LEU A 107 -3.09 3.26 7.63
C LEU A 107 -2.58 1.90 7.15
N VAL A 108 -1.37 1.85 6.59
CA VAL A 108 -0.75 0.60 6.12
C VAL A 108 -0.46 -0.32 7.30
N GLY A 109 0.06 0.20 8.42
CA GLY A 109 0.31 -0.58 9.62
C GLY A 109 -0.95 -1.22 10.20
N ALA A 110 -2.05 -0.47 10.25
CA ALA A 110 -3.35 -0.99 10.69
C ALA A 110 -3.93 -2.03 9.72
N ALA A 111 -3.78 -1.83 8.41
CA ALA A 111 -4.22 -2.81 7.42
C ALA A 111 -3.42 -4.12 7.55
N VAL A 112 -2.09 -4.03 7.54
CA VAL A 112 -1.18 -5.19 7.57
C VAL A 112 -1.29 -5.97 8.89
N SER A 113 -1.50 -5.30 10.03
CA SER A 113 -1.64 -5.99 11.31
C SER A 113 -2.84 -6.94 11.36
N MET A 114 -3.91 -6.62 10.63
CA MET A 114 -5.12 -7.43 10.59
C MET A 114 -5.15 -8.41 9.42
N SER A 115 -4.71 -7.99 8.23
CA SER A 115 -4.83 -8.80 7.01
C SER A 115 -3.56 -9.58 6.64
N GLY A 116 -2.46 -9.37 7.35
CA GLY A 116 -1.14 -9.80 6.88
C GLY A 116 -0.66 -8.96 5.69
N MET A 117 0.39 -9.43 5.00
CA MET A 117 1.00 -8.67 3.91
C MET A 117 0.25 -8.89 2.59
N ILE A 118 -0.44 -7.84 2.13
CA ILE A 118 -1.11 -7.82 0.83
C ILE A 118 -0.40 -6.80 -0.06
N GLY A 119 0.19 -7.30 -1.15
CA GLY A 119 0.98 -6.49 -2.09
C GLY A 119 0.17 -5.94 -3.25
N PHE A 120 0.80 -5.03 -4.01
CA PHE A 120 0.37 -4.52 -5.32
C PHE A 120 -0.96 -3.75 -5.40
N VAL A 121 -1.92 -3.92 -4.49
CA VAL A 121 -3.19 -3.16 -4.51
C VAL A 121 -2.93 -1.65 -4.56
N GLY A 122 -2.05 -1.16 -3.69
CA GLY A 122 -1.66 0.25 -3.61
C GLY A 122 -0.83 0.77 -4.80
N LEU A 123 -0.41 -0.10 -5.72
CA LEU A 123 0.26 0.28 -6.97
C LEU A 123 -0.70 0.22 -8.16
N ILE A 124 -1.42 -0.90 -8.31
CA ILE A 124 -2.31 -1.15 -9.44
C ILE A 124 -3.48 -0.17 -9.44
N VAL A 125 -4.22 -0.11 -8.34
CA VAL A 125 -5.51 0.59 -8.28
C VAL A 125 -5.35 2.10 -8.50
N PRO A 126 -4.52 2.84 -7.74
CA PRO A 126 -4.37 4.27 -7.96
C PRO A 126 -3.77 4.58 -9.34
N HIS A 127 -2.94 3.70 -9.91
CA HIS A 127 -2.41 3.90 -11.26
C HIS A 127 -3.49 3.76 -12.33
N LEU A 128 -4.31 2.71 -12.27
CA LEU A 128 -5.44 2.52 -13.20
C LEU A 128 -6.44 3.68 -13.09
N LEU A 129 -6.80 4.07 -11.87
CA LEU A 129 -7.72 5.19 -11.66
C LEU A 129 -7.13 6.51 -12.10
N ARG A 130 -5.81 6.71 -11.97
CA ARG A 130 -5.14 7.91 -12.51
C ARG A 130 -5.24 8.00 -14.03
N LEU A 131 -5.17 6.86 -14.74
CA LEU A 131 -5.35 6.81 -16.19
C LEU A 131 -6.81 7.11 -16.60
N LEU A 132 -7.79 6.74 -15.77
CA LEU A 132 -9.22 6.90 -16.05
C LEU A 132 -9.80 8.26 -15.62
N LEU A 133 -9.40 8.73 -14.43
CA LEU A 133 -9.98 9.91 -13.76
C LEU A 133 -9.04 11.12 -13.75
N GLY A 134 -7.78 10.93 -14.14
CA GLY A 134 -6.74 11.96 -14.10
C GLY A 134 -5.95 12.01 -12.77
N PRO A 135 -4.98 12.94 -12.66
CA PRO A 135 -4.03 12.99 -11.55
C PRO A 135 -4.50 13.79 -10.32
N ASP A 136 -5.72 14.37 -10.33
CA ASP A 136 -6.21 15.19 -9.20
C ASP A 136 -6.44 14.34 -7.95
N HIS A 137 -5.64 14.57 -6.90
CA HIS A 137 -5.69 13.85 -5.64
C HIS A 137 -7.03 14.01 -4.88
N ARG A 138 -7.80 15.07 -5.15
CA ARG A 138 -9.13 15.26 -4.53
C ARG A 138 -10.11 14.16 -4.95
N LEU A 139 -10.00 13.72 -6.20
CA LEU A 139 -10.81 12.64 -6.77
C LEU A 139 -10.08 11.29 -6.65
N LEU A 140 -8.76 11.28 -6.83
CA LEU A 140 -7.97 10.06 -6.86
C LEU A 140 -7.92 9.38 -5.49
N LEU A 141 -7.85 10.13 -4.37
CA LEU A 141 -7.80 9.54 -3.03
C LEU A 141 -9.10 8.77 -2.69
N PRO A 142 -10.32 9.35 -2.80
CA PRO A 142 -11.55 8.61 -2.57
C PRO A 142 -11.77 7.48 -3.57
N ALA A 143 -11.46 7.72 -4.85
CA ALA A 143 -11.59 6.68 -5.87
C ALA A 143 -10.66 5.50 -5.58
N SER A 144 -9.42 5.74 -5.16
CA SER A 144 -8.46 4.68 -4.83
C SER A 144 -8.83 3.95 -3.54
N PHE A 145 -9.43 4.66 -2.57
CA PHE A 145 -9.95 4.03 -1.36
C PHE A 145 -11.06 3.02 -1.68
N LEU A 146 -12.07 3.43 -2.45
CA LEU A 146 -13.19 2.58 -2.83
C LEU A 146 -12.78 1.50 -3.85
N GLY A 147 -12.03 1.89 -4.88
CA GLY A 147 -11.51 1.00 -5.91
C GLY A 147 -10.57 -0.06 -5.33
N GLY A 148 -9.80 0.29 -4.31
CA GLY A 148 -8.91 -0.62 -3.60
C GLY A 148 -9.69 -1.70 -2.86
N GLY A 149 -10.72 -1.29 -2.11
CA GLY A 149 -11.64 -2.22 -1.45
C GLY A 149 -12.37 -3.12 -2.44
N ALA A 150 -12.90 -2.56 -3.53
CA ALA A 150 -13.59 -3.32 -4.57
C ALA A 150 -12.67 -4.33 -5.26
N PHE A 151 -11.45 -3.92 -5.61
CA PHE A 151 -10.43 -4.81 -6.18
C PHE A 151 -10.09 -5.95 -5.23
N LEU A 152 -9.94 -5.64 -3.95
CA LEU A 152 -9.57 -6.63 -2.95
C LEU A 152 -10.69 -7.64 -2.70
N ILE A 153 -11.96 -7.22 -2.69
CA ILE A 153 -13.14 -8.12 -2.65
C ILE A 153 -13.12 -9.06 -3.85
N TRP A 154 -12.85 -8.52 -5.04
CA TRP A 154 -12.74 -9.33 -6.26
C TRP A 154 -11.59 -10.34 -6.18
N ALA A 155 -10.42 -9.91 -5.72
CA ALA A 155 -9.25 -10.77 -5.57
C ALA A 155 -9.47 -11.88 -4.53
N ASP A 156 -10.09 -11.58 -3.39
CA ASP A 156 -10.41 -12.56 -2.35
C ASP A 156 -11.47 -13.56 -2.83
N THR A 157 -12.51 -13.08 -3.52
CA THR A 157 -13.54 -13.96 -4.13
C THR A 157 -12.90 -14.92 -5.14
N LEU A 158 -11.96 -14.43 -5.95
CA LEU A 158 -11.22 -15.25 -6.90
C LEU A 158 -10.32 -16.26 -6.17
N ALA A 159 -9.63 -15.83 -5.11
CA ALA A 159 -8.75 -16.69 -4.31
C ALA A 159 -9.52 -17.87 -3.67
N ARG A 160 -10.75 -17.63 -3.22
CA ARG A 160 -11.63 -18.65 -2.61
C ARG A 160 -12.31 -19.58 -3.61
N THR A 161 -12.42 -19.18 -4.88
CA THR A 161 -13.18 -19.94 -5.90
C THR A 161 -12.30 -20.69 -6.90
N MET A 162 -11.04 -20.28 -7.10
CA MET A 162 -10.16 -20.84 -8.13
C MET A 162 -9.64 -22.25 -7.83
N LEU A 163 -9.40 -22.59 -6.57
CA LEU A 163 -8.93 -23.92 -6.17
C LEU A 163 -9.94 -24.48 -5.16
N GLY A 164 -10.68 -25.53 -5.52
CA GLY A 164 -11.42 -26.30 -4.53
C GLY A 164 -10.47 -26.95 -3.50
N PRO A 165 -11.01 -27.72 -2.55
CA PRO A 165 -10.98 -27.55 -1.08
C PRO A 165 -9.83 -26.77 -0.38
N ALA A 166 -8.88 -26.16 -1.08
CA ALA A 166 -7.77 -25.38 -0.53
C ALA A 166 -7.99 -23.87 -0.75
N GLU A 167 -8.18 -23.11 0.33
CA GLU A 167 -8.29 -21.65 0.25
C GLU A 167 -6.91 -21.01 0.00
N LEU A 168 -6.76 -20.32 -1.14
CA LEU A 168 -5.56 -19.52 -1.38
C LEU A 168 -5.59 -18.22 -0.58
N PRO A 169 -4.45 -17.78 -0.02
CA PRO A 169 -4.33 -16.44 0.53
C PRO A 169 -4.47 -15.38 -0.56
N VAL A 170 -5.27 -14.34 -0.33
CA VAL A 170 -5.49 -13.25 -1.28
C VAL A 170 -4.19 -12.52 -1.65
N GLY A 171 -3.21 -12.48 -0.74
CA GLY A 171 -1.90 -11.89 -1.04
C GLY A 171 -1.16 -12.60 -2.17
N VAL A 172 -1.35 -13.92 -2.33
CA VAL A 172 -0.78 -14.68 -3.46
C VAL A 172 -1.43 -14.26 -4.77
N VAL A 173 -2.76 -14.14 -4.81
CA VAL A 173 -3.51 -13.73 -6.01
C VAL A 173 -3.15 -12.30 -6.43
N THR A 174 -3.08 -11.37 -5.46
CA THR A 174 -2.69 -9.98 -5.74
C THR A 174 -1.24 -9.85 -6.20
N ALA A 175 -0.33 -10.69 -5.70
CA ALA A 175 1.06 -10.73 -6.17
C ALA A 175 1.19 -11.31 -7.59
N LEU A 176 0.48 -12.41 -7.89
CA LEU A 176 0.50 -13.05 -9.20
C LEU A 176 -0.14 -12.18 -10.29
N THR A 177 -1.11 -11.34 -9.94
CA THR A 177 -1.71 -10.37 -10.86
C THR A 177 -0.85 -9.10 -10.98
N GLY A 178 -0.34 -8.60 -9.87
CA GLY A 178 0.41 -7.34 -9.82
C GLY A 178 1.83 -7.40 -10.37
N GLY A 179 2.54 -8.52 -10.18
CA GLY A 179 3.89 -8.70 -10.71
C GLY A 179 3.97 -8.54 -12.24
N PRO A 180 3.19 -9.31 -13.02
CA PRO A 180 3.12 -9.18 -14.47
C PRO A 180 2.66 -7.79 -14.92
N PHE A 181 1.67 -7.19 -14.24
CA PHE A 181 1.19 -5.85 -14.54
C PHE A 181 2.30 -4.79 -14.39
N PHE A 182 3.06 -4.84 -13.30
CA PHE A 182 4.14 -3.90 -13.05
C PHE A 182 5.31 -4.10 -14.03
N LEU A 183 5.68 -5.35 -14.33
CA LEU A 183 6.69 -5.65 -15.34
C LEU A 183 6.29 -5.13 -16.73
N TYR A 184 5.02 -5.27 -17.10
CA TYR A 184 4.49 -4.73 -18.34
C TYR A 184 4.62 -3.20 -18.41
N LEU A 185 4.25 -2.49 -17.33
CA LEU A 185 4.39 -1.04 -17.25
C LEU A 185 5.85 -0.59 -17.36
N LEU A 186 6.75 -1.23 -16.61
CA LEU A 186 8.18 -0.92 -16.64
C LEU A 186 8.77 -1.11 -18.05
N HIS A 187 8.40 -2.20 -18.73
CA HIS A 187 8.84 -2.45 -20.10
C HIS A 187 8.33 -1.41 -21.08
N ARG A 188 7.08 -0.95 -20.93
CA ARG A 188 6.51 0.10 -21.76
C ARG A 188 7.22 1.45 -21.56
N ASP A 189 7.52 1.82 -20.33
CA ASP A 189 8.19 3.09 -20.04
C ASP A 189 9.66 3.07 -20.46
N LEU A 190 10.36 1.95 -20.30
CA LEU A 190 11.73 1.78 -20.78
C LEU A 190 11.81 1.92 -22.31
N ARG A 191 10.84 1.34 -23.05
CA ARG A 191 10.76 1.50 -24.51
C ARG A 191 10.56 2.95 -24.94
N ARG A 192 9.83 3.75 -24.17
CA ARG A 192 9.62 5.19 -24.44
C ARG A 192 10.84 6.04 -24.14
N ALA A 193 11.70 5.61 -23.21
CA ALA A 193 12.93 6.33 -22.89
C ALA A 193 14.07 6.04 -23.89
N LEU A 194 14.01 4.88 -24.57
CA LEU A 194 15.02 4.42 -25.53
C LEU A 194 14.69 4.76 -26.99
N GLY A 195 13.50 5.30 -27.29
CA GLY A 195 13.06 5.69 -28.63
C GLY A 195 12.67 7.16 -28.67
#